data_AF-A0A660U5D3-F1
#
_entry.id   AF-A0A660U5D3-F1
#
_cell.length_a   1.000
_cell.length_b   1.000
_cell.length_c   1.000
_cell.angle_alpha   90.00
_cell.angle_beta   90.00
_cell.angle_gamma   90.00
#
_symmetry.space_group_name_H-M   'P 1'
#
loop_
_entity.id
_entity.type
_entity.pdbx_description
1 polymer ?
#
loop_
_entity_poly.entity_id
_entity_poly.type
_entity_poly.pdbx_seq_one_letter_code
_entity_poly.pdbx_strand_id
1 'polypeptide(L)' 'LVSFDPVAVDAVGVRLLTLKRKEYFGEDIPFPNLTHHVIYADVKYKLGVSDLKRIDLVKIGWEEGSLI' A
#
# COMPACT_ATOMS: atom_id res chain seq x y z
N LEU A 1 2.70 -0.69 9.70
CA LEU A 1 3.13 -1.83 8.87
C LEU A 1 4.62 -2.03 9.08
N VAL A 2 5.12 -3.26 8.99
CA VAL A 2 6.56 -3.58 9.09
C VAL A 2 6.91 -4.60 8.01
N SER A 3 8.07 -4.43 7.37
CA SER A 3 8.56 -5.29 6.29
C SER A 3 10.08 -5.16 6.19
N PHE A 4 10.74 -6.21 5.67
CA PHE A 4 12.13 -6.14 5.22
C PHE A 4 12.27 -5.58 3.80
N ASP A 5 11.18 -5.61 3.02
CA ASP A 5 11.11 -4.99 1.70
C ASP A 5 10.45 -3.59 1.84
N PRO A 6 11.21 -2.50 1.58
CA PRO A 6 10.72 -1.14 1.75
C PRO A 6 9.66 -0.76 0.70
N VAL A 7 9.73 -1.32 -0.52
CA VAL A 7 8.74 -1.03 -1.56
C VAL A 7 7.44 -1.77 -1.27
N ALA A 8 7.53 -2.99 -0.77
CA ALA A 8 6.36 -3.78 -0.41
C ALA A 8 5.53 -3.12 0.71
N VAL A 9 6.19 -2.57 1.74
CA VAL A 9 5.49 -1.88 2.82
C VAL A 9 4.77 -0.62 2.34
N ASP A 10 5.41 0.13 1.44
CA ASP A 10 4.83 1.35 0.85
C ASP A 10 3.66 1.02 -0.08
N ALA A 11 3.78 -0.03 -0.90
CA ALA A 11 2.71 -0.48 -1.80
C ALA A 11 1.45 -0.89 -1.02
N VAL A 12 1.63 -1.66 0.06
CA VAL A 12 0.52 -2.02 0.97
C VAL A 12 -0.02 -0.76 1.66
N GLY A 13 0.85 0.16 2.10
CA GLY A 13 0.45 1.41 2.73
C GLY A 13 -0.42 2.29 1.82
N VAL A 14 -0.02 2.48 0.56
CA VAL A 14 -0.81 3.23 -0.43
C VAL A 14 -2.17 2.56 -0.64
N ARG A 15 -2.20 1.22 -0.75
CA ARG A 15 -3.46 0.48 -0.90
C ARG A 15 -4.41 0.70 0.27
N LEU A 16 -3.91 0.59 1.50
CA LEU A 16 -4.71 0.82 2.71
C LEU A 16 -5.23 2.26 2.77
N LEU A 17 -4.39 3.24 2.41
CA LEU A 17 -4.82 4.64 2.36
C LEU A 17 -5.90 4.90 1.31
N THR A 18 -5.81 4.29 0.11
CA THR A 18 -6.86 4.37 -0.90
C THR A 18 -8.18 3.83 -0.37
N LEU A 19 -8.15 2.66 0.26
CA LEU A 19 -9.36 2.04 0.77
C LEU A 19 -9.95 2.84 1.94
N LYS A 20 -9.11 3.36 2.84
CA LYS A 20 -9.55 4.23 3.93
C LYS A 20 -10.16 5.54 3.43
N ARG A 21 -9.63 6.12 2.35
CA ARG A 21 -10.21 7.30 1.70
C ARG A 21 -11.56 6.98 1.10
N LYS A 22 -11.68 5.86 0.39
CA LYS A 22 -12.96 5.42 -0.18
C LYS A 22 -14.02 5.21 0.90
N GLU A 23 -13.63 4.62 2.03
CA GLU A 23 -14.51 4.48 3.20
C GLU A 23 -14.96 5.84 3.75
N TYR A 24 -14.02 6.79 3.90
CA TYR A 24 -14.30 8.10 4.47
C TYR A 24 -15.15 9.00 3.56
N PHE A 25 -14.84 9.04 2.27
CA PHE A 25 -15.50 9.93 1.31
C PHE A 25 -16.70 9.30 0.60
N GLY A 26 -16.83 7.97 0.65
CA GLY A 26 -17.89 7.23 -0.06
C GLY A 26 -17.64 7.06 -1.57
N GLU A 27 -16.56 7.65 -2.10
CA GLU A 27 -16.18 7.57 -3.52
C GLU A 27 -14.66 7.43 -3.69
N ASP A 28 -14.23 7.01 -4.88
CA ASP A 28 -12.81 6.82 -5.18
C ASP A 28 -12.17 8.16 -5.56
N ILE A 29 -11.74 8.90 -4.53
CA ILE A 29 -11.05 10.19 -4.71
C ILE A 29 -9.55 9.93 -4.88
N PRO A 30 -8.97 10.23 -6.07
CA PRO A 30 -7.54 10.06 -6.29
C PRO A 30 -6.72 10.89 -5.31
N PHE A 31 -5.48 10.46 -5.07
CA PHE A 31 -4.55 11.28 -4.30
C PHE A 31 -4.22 12.57 -5.08
N PRO A 32 -4.03 13.71 -4.36
CA PRO A 32 -3.65 14.97 -5.01
C PRO A 32 -2.31 14.88 -5.73
N ASN A 33 -1.42 13.99 -5.27
CA ASN A 33 -0.16 13.66 -5.92
C ASN A 33 -0.14 12.17 -6.27
N LEU A 34 0.32 11.85 -7.48
CA LEU A 34 0.48 10.46 -7.92
C LEU A 34 1.58 9.75 -7.11
N THR A 35 1.29 8.57 -6.58
CA THR A 35 2.23 7.73 -5.83
C THR A 35 3.16 6.90 -6.75
N HIS A 36 3.59 7.49 -7.86
CA HIS A 36 4.39 6.82 -8.90
C HIS A 36 5.79 6.39 -8.40
N HIS A 37 6.31 7.06 -7.36
CA HIS A 37 7.60 6.75 -6.76
C HIS A 37 7.69 5.32 -6.22
N VAL A 38 6.60 4.75 -5.70
CA VAL A 38 6.56 3.35 -5.23
C VAL A 38 6.79 2.37 -6.40
N ILE A 39 6.09 2.58 -7.51
CA ILE A 39 6.24 1.77 -8.73
C ILE A 39 7.63 1.97 -9.33
N TYR A 40 8.16 3.19 -9.30
CA TYR A 40 9.47 3.51 -9.87
C TYR A 40 10.62 2.87 -9.08
N ALA A 41 10.49 2.79 -7.75
CA ALA A 41 11.44 2.11 -6.87
C ALA A 41 11.57 0.62 -7.23
N ASP A 42 10.47 -0.05 -7.55
CA ASP A 42 10.47 -1.42 -8.08
C ASP A 42 11.01 -1.44 -9.52
N VAL A 43 10.30 -0.82 -10.47
CA VAL A 43 10.53 -1.04 -11.91
C VAL A 43 11.88 -0.52 -12.36
N LYS A 44 12.30 0.68 -11.93
CA LYS A 44 13.56 1.28 -12.38
C LYS A 44 14.72 0.92 -11.47
N TYR A 45 14.53 1.02 -10.16
CA TYR A 45 15.63 0.91 -9.20
C TYR A 45 15.77 -0.47 -8.56
N LYS A 46 14.81 -1.38 -8.79
CA LYS A 46 14.85 -2.77 -8.29
C LYS A 46 15.05 -2.86 -6.78
N LEU A 47 14.49 -1.89 -6.03
CA LEU A 47 14.68 -1.77 -4.58
C LEU A 47 13.74 -2.67 -3.77
N GLY A 48 12.76 -3.30 -4.41
CA GLY A 48 11.76 -4.14 -3.76
C GLY A 48 10.60 -4.44 -4.70
N VAL A 49 9.49 -4.92 -4.14
CA VAL A 49 8.31 -5.37 -4.88
C VAL A 49 7.11 -4.45 -4.66
N SER A 50 6.59 -3.85 -5.73
CA SER A 50 5.41 -2.98 -5.69
C SER A 50 4.09 -3.70 -6.06
N ASP A 51 4.19 -4.87 -6.68
CA ASP A 51 3.02 -5.68 -7.07
C ASP A 51 2.39 -6.36 -5.85
N LEU A 52 1.19 -5.92 -5.47
CA LEU A 52 0.41 -6.46 -4.35
C LEU A 52 0.18 -7.98 -4.46
N LYS A 53 0.18 -8.57 -5.66
CA LYS A 53 0.02 -10.03 -5.84
C LYS A 53 1.25 -10.83 -5.42
N ARG A 54 2.38 -10.16 -5.25
CA ARG A 54 3.68 -10.76 -4.90
C ARG A 54 4.11 -10.45 -3.47
N ILE A 55 3.28 -9.72 -2.71
CA ILE A 55 3.56 -9.34 -1.32
C ILE A 55 2.77 -10.27 -0.40
N ASP A 56 3.47 -10.94 0.51
CA ASP A 56 2.84 -11.75 1.55
C ASP A 56 2.48 -10.87 2.76
N LEU A 57 1.18 -10.67 2.98
CA LEU A 57 0.67 -9.79 4.03
C LEU A 57 0.21 -10.63 5.23
N VAL A 58 1.03 -10.63 6.29
CA VAL A 58 0.68 -11.27 7.56
C VAL A 58 0.01 -10.26 8.49
N LYS A 59 -1.23 -10.54 8.88
CA LYS A 59 -1.95 -9.77 9.90
C LYS A 59 -1.55 -10.24 11.30
N ILE A 60 -1.16 -9.31 12.15
CA ILE A 60 -0.88 -9.55 13.57
C ILE A 60 -2.00 -8.95 14.43
N GLY A 61 -2.63 -9.79 15.28
CA GLY A 61 -3.63 -9.33 16.26
C GLY A 61 -5.00 -8.95 15.69
N TRP A 62 -5.91 -8.59 16.59
CA TRP A 62 -7.36 -8.60 16.35
C TRP A 62 -7.99 -7.31 16.83
N GLU A 63 -8.22 -6.41 15.87
CA GLU A 63 -8.97 -5.19 16.13
C GLU A 63 -9.42 -4.52 14.83
N GLU A 64 -10.43 -3.68 14.95
CA GLU A 64 -11.34 -3.35 13.86
C GLU A 64 -10.87 -2.14 13.03
N GLY A 65 -11.07 -2.18 11.70
CA GLY A 65 -10.21 -1.45 10.74
C GLY A 65 -9.04 -2.29 10.23
N SER A 66 -9.19 -3.61 10.28
CA SER A 66 -8.06 -4.52 10.43
C SER A 66 -7.14 -4.68 9.22
N LEU A 67 -7.57 -4.25 8.03
CA LEU A 67 -6.79 -3.98 6.80
C LEU A 67 -7.65 -3.17 5.82
N ILE A 68 -8.58 -2.37 6.35
CA ILE A 68 -9.72 -1.81 5.60
C ILE A 68 -9.26 -0.72 4.66
#